data_AF-A0A420YII6-F1
#
_entry.id   AF-A0A420YII6-F1
#
_cell.length_a   1.000
_cell.length_b   1.000
_cell.length_c   1.000
_cell.angle_alpha   90.00
_cell.angle_beta   90.00
_cell.angle_gamma   90.00
#
_symmetry.space_group_name_H-M   'P 1'
#
loop_
_entity.id
_entity.type
_entity.pdbx_description
1 polymer ?
#
loop_
_entity_poly.entity_id
_entity_poly.type
_entity_poly.pdbx_seq_one_letter_code
_entity_poly.pdbx_strand_id
1 'polypeptide(L)'
;MSFLGEIVDVIADGAAEDAGAGAGEAAGSGVASASEVINSIDIGAGVGDAGEASGNIEADVQDGMEESQNEMRDAVQNLEDGAPGAAEDAQALENGWAQKFKNVWASAKTFGSFAGVELVKGALFYAGMKVLQNAFEKPAASSGSSTGGSTTNSQATNIVLTINKAGQILQEAQDSWTKWQAAHYDDRASYGSISVAGFDLQLFQVLQNGISSLGDQRDKLTPLVKKAQASKTLDDVKALLTADIAYAKAVFDLSTQISSKMTAMTDAGLPTKSAEVQAAYSMLVAASA
;
A
#
# COMPACT_ATOMS: atom_id res chain seq x y z
N MET A 1 8.20 15.16 6.01
CA MET A 1 6.73 15.19 5.96
C MET A 1 6.24 13.78 6.26
N SER A 2 4.97 13.64 6.65
CA SER A 2 4.32 12.36 6.95
C SER A 2 3.89 11.63 5.67
N PHE A 3 3.75 10.31 5.72
CA PHE A 3 3.19 9.51 4.63
C PHE A 3 1.80 10.00 4.23
N LEU A 4 0.89 10.17 5.21
CA LEU A 4 -0.49 10.62 5.06
C LEU A 4 -0.54 12.01 4.44
N GLY A 5 0.28 12.95 4.93
CA GLY A 5 0.34 14.30 4.35
C GLY A 5 0.78 14.26 2.89
N GLU A 6 1.85 13.52 2.57
CA GLU A 6 2.34 13.46 1.20
C GLU A 6 1.40 12.71 0.25
N ILE A 7 0.76 11.62 0.69
CA ILE A 7 -0.13 10.82 -0.18
C ILE A 7 -1.48 11.51 -0.40
N VAL A 8 -2.01 12.21 0.61
CA VAL A 8 -3.23 13.02 0.46
C VAL A 8 -2.97 14.17 -0.51
N ASP A 9 -1.83 14.84 -0.42
CA ASP A 9 -1.43 15.86 -1.40
C ASP A 9 -1.40 15.28 -2.82
N VAL A 10 -0.78 14.11 -3.02
CA VAL A 10 -0.73 13.43 -4.33
C VAL A 10 -2.13 13.18 -4.90
N ILE A 11 -3.04 12.65 -4.07
CA ILE A 11 -4.40 12.32 -4.49
C ILE A 11 -5.21 13.60 -4.78
N ALA A 12 -5.13 14.59 -3.90
CA ALA A 12 -5.84 15.87 -4.04
C ALA A 12 -5.36 16.67 -5.27
N ASP A 13 -4.04 16.77 -5.48
CA ASP A 13 -3.45 17.48 -6.63
C ASP A 13 -3.95 16.88 -7.95
N GLY A 14 -4.00 15.55 -8.05
CA GLY A 14 -4.47 14.93 -9.28
C GLY A 14 -5.99 14.96 -9.47
N ALA A 15 -6.78 15.01 -8.39
CA ALA A 15 -8.22 15.28 -8.47
C ALA A 15 -8.49 16.72 -8.98
N ALA A 16 -7.71 17.70 -8.51
CA ALA A 16 -7.80 19.08 -8.99
C ALA A 16 -7.39 19.21 -10.48
N GLU A 17 -6.35 18.50 -10.92
CA GLU A 17 -5.98 18.41 -12.34
C GLU A 17 -7.07 17.76 -13.21
N ASP A 18 -7.99 16.96 -12.64
CA ASP A 18 -9.14 16.38 -13.35
C ASP A 18 -10.30 17.36 -13.47
N ALA A 19 -10.62 18.05 -12.38
CA ALA A 19 -11.68 19.08 -12.38
C ALA A 19 -11.35 20.27 -13.30
N GLY A 20 -10.07 20.62 -13.44
CA GLY A 20 -9.60 21.74 -14.27
C GLY A 20 -9.56 21.47 -15.79
N ALA A 21 -9.65 20.20 -16.23
CA ALA A 21 -9.47 19.81 -17.63
C ALA A 21 -10.71 19.95 -18.53
N GLY A 22 -11.83 20.49 -18.00
CA GLY A 22 -12.94 21.00 -18.79
C GLY A 22 -14.23 20.17 -18.71
N ALA A 23 -15.33 20.89 -18.50
CA ALA A 23 -16.72 20.44 -18.55
C ALA A 23 -17.20 20.06 -19.97
N GLY A 24 -16.47 19.15 -20.63
CA GLY A 24 -16.82 18.58 -21.92
C GLY A 24 -16.85 17.05 -21.82
N GLU A 25 -18.05 16.49 -21.76
CA GLU A 25 -18.42 15.07 -21.82
C GLU A 25 -17.28 14.08 -22.13
N ALA A 26 -16.66 13.55 -21.08
CA ALA A 26 -16.02 12.24 -21.10
C ALA A 26 -16.29 11.56 -19.75
N ALA A 27 -17.10 10.50 -19.80
CA ALA A 27 -17.48 9.70 -18.65
C ALA A 27 -16.27 8.98 -18.03
N GLY A 28 -16.12 9.06 -16.70
CA GLY A 28 -15.68 7.91 -15.91
C GLY A 28 -14.27 7.88 -15.28
N SER A 29 -13.52 8.98 -15.20
CA SER A 29 -12.24 9.00 -14.44
C SER A 29 -12.48 9.36 -12.96
N GLY A 30 -13.29 8.57 -12.26
CA GLY A 30 -13.56 8.79 -10.83
C GLY A 30 -12.31 8.51 -9.97
N VAL A 31 -11.44 9.50 -9.81
CA VAL A 31 -10.44 9.48 -8.73
C VAL A 31 -11.21 9.70 -7.42
N ALA A 32 -11.40 8.62 -6.68
CA ALA A 32 -11.94 8.68 -5.33
C ALA A 32 -11.00 9.51 -4.45
N SER A 33 -11.57 10.35 -3.59
CA SER A 33 -10.84 11.02 -2.49
C SER A 33 -10.11 10.00 -1.62
N ALA A 34 -9.07 10.42 -0.91
CA ALA A 34 -8.33 9.55 0.00
C ALA A 34 -9.26 8.99 1.10
N SER A 35 -10.23 9.78 1.57
CA SER A 35 -11.27 9.30 2.50
C SER A 35 -12.19 8.24 1.87
N GLU A 36 -12.58 8.37 0.61
CA GLU A 36 -13.36 7.34 -0.11
C GLU A 36 -12.56 6.06 -0.33
N VAL A 37 -11.25 6.17 -0.59
CA VAL A 37 -10.35 5.00 -0.68
C VAL A 37 -10.37 4.23 0.63
N ILE A 38 -10.26 4.90 1.78
CA ILE A 38 -10.34 4.25 3.10
C ILE A 38 -11.68 3.55 3.31
N ASN A 39 -12.79 4.18 2.91
CA ASN A 39 -14.13 3.59 3.03
C ASN A 39 -14.35 2.34 2.16
N SER A 40 -13.55 2.15 1.12
CA SER A 40 -13.63 0.98 0.24
C SER A 40 -12.91 -0.26 0.79
N ILE A 41 -12.13 -0.11 1.87
CA ILE A 41 -11.33 -1.19 2.42
C ILE A 41 -12.22 -2.13 3.24
N ASP A 42 -12.48 -3.30 2.67
CA ASP A 42 -13.18 -4.37 3.36
C ASP A 42 -12.25 -5.08 4.36
N ILE A 43 -12.57 -4.93 5.64
CA ILE A 43 -11.96 -5.60 6.79
C ILE A 43 -12.84 -6.70 7.39
N GLY A 44 -14.08 -6.88 6.89
CA GLY A 44 -15.09 -7.73 7.51
C GLY A 44 -15.38 -9.06 6.81
N ALA A 45 -15.05 -9.24 5.51
CA ALA A 45 -15.48 -10.44 4.77
C ALA A 45 -14.53 -11.66 4.87
N GLY A 46 -13.42 -11.57 5.61
CA GLY A 46 -12.38 -12.63 5.67
C GLY A 46 -12.30 -13.41 6.97
N VAL A 47 -13.05 -13.03 8.00
CA VAL A 47 -13.12 -13.79 9.26
C VAL A 47 -14.04 -14.97 8.98
N GLY A 48 -13.44 -16.14 8.74
CA GLY A 48 -14.18 -17.35 8.41
C GLY A 48 -15.26 -17.64 9.44
N ASP A 49 -16.33 -18.31 8.98
CA ASP A 49 -17.33 -18.96 9.83
C ASP A 49 -16.63 -20.06 10.67
N ALA A 50 -15.93 -19.63 11.72
CA ALA A 50 -15.22 -20.48 12.67
C ALA A 50 -16.20 -20.82 13.78
N GLY A 51 -16.62 -22.09 13.79
CA GLY A 51 -17.59 -22.62 14.73
C GLY A 51 -17.32 -22.23 16.18
N GLU A 52 -18.43 -21.97 16.88
CA GLU A 52 -18.63 -21.73 18.32
C GLU A 52 -17.51 -22.27 19.24
N ALA A 53 -16.34 -21.62 19.29
CA ALA A 53 -15.28 -21.93 20.25
C ALA A 53 -14.18 -20.86 20.42
N SER A 54 -14.06 -19.87 19.53
CA SER A 54 -13.01 -18.84 19.61
C SER A 54 -13.46 -17.65 20.49
N GLY A 55 -12.63 -17.27 21.46
CA GLY A 55 -12.94 -16.24 22.44
C GLY A 55 -12.82 -14.82 21.90
N ASN A 56 -12.88 -13.81 22.79
CA ASN A 56 -12.81 -12.37 22.49
C ASN A 56 -11.61 -11.89 21.63
N ILE A 57 -10.68 -12.75 21.20
CA ILE A 57 -9.41 -12.35 20.59
C ILE A 57 -9.57 -11.97 19.11
N GLU A 58 -10.33 -12.74 18.32
CA GLU A 58 -10.66 -12.36 16.93
C GLU A 58 -11.40 -11.02 16.88
N ALA A 59 -12.35 -10.83 17.82
CA ALA A 59 -13.06 -9.56 17.99
C ALA A 59 -12.07 -8.43 18.34
N ASP A 60 -11.11 -8.67 19.25
CA ASP A 60 -10.08 -7.68 19.57
C ASP A 60 -9.21 -7.32 18.35
N VAL A 61 -8.85 -8.28 17.49
CA VAL A 61 -8.11 -8.00 16.24
C VAL A 61 -8.97 -7.13 15.32
N GLN A 62 -10.23 -7.50 15.09
CA GLN A 62 -11.14 -6.74 14.23
C GLN A 62 -11.37 -5.32 14.78
N ASP A 63 -11.66 -5.18 16.07
CA ASP A 63 -11.81 -3.91 16.76
C ASP A 63 -10.56 -3.03 16.60
N GLY A 64 -9.37 -3.63 16.70
CA GLY A 64 -8.11 -2.95 16.46
C GLY A 64 -7.98 -2.41 15.04
N MET A 65 -8.35 -3.23 14.05
CA MET A 65 -8.35 -2.85 12.63
C MET A 65 -9.32 -1.69 12.39
N GLU A 66 -10.57 -1.81 12.83
CA GLU A 66 -11.61 -0.78 12.71
C GLU A 66 -11.20 0.54 13.38
N GLU A 67 -10.66 0.48 14.60
CA GLU A 67 -10.16 1.66 15.33
C GLU A 67 -9.11 2.41 14.52
N SER A 68 -8.10 1.71 14.02
CA SER A 68 -7.02 2.34 13.25
C SER A 68 -7.50 2.91 11.92
N GLN A 69 -8.46 2.25 11.25
CA GLN A 69 -9.07 2.78 10.03
C GLN A 69 -9.83 4.07 10.28
N ASN A 70 -10.59 4.13 11.37
CA ASN A 70 -11.30 5.35 11.76
C ASN A 70 -10.31 6.46 12.13
N GLU A 71 -9.25 6.17 12.90
CA GLU A 71 -8.17 7.14 13.21
C GLU A 71 -7.54 7.73 11.93
N MET A 72 -7.24 6.87 10.93
CA MET A 72 -6.69 7.32 9.65
C MET A 72 -7.70 8.06 8.80
N ARG A 73 -8.97 7.64 8.78
CA ARG A 73 -10.03 8.35 8.07
C ARG A 73 -10.17 9.76 8.59
N ASP A 74 -10.23 9.94 9.91
CA ASP A 74 -10.37 11.25 10.53
C ASP A 74 -9.15 12.14 10.20
N ALA A 75 -7.94 11.60 10.26
CA ALA A 75 -6.72 12.33 9.89
C ALA A 75 -6.71 12.73 8.40
N VAL A 76 -7.09 11.82 7.50
CA VAL A 76 -7.17 12.08 6.06
C VAL A 76 -8.25 13.10 5.73
N GLN A 77 -9.44 12.99 6.33
CA GLN A 77 -10.52 13.96 6.14
C GLN A 77 -10.08 15.37 6.58
N ASN A 78 -9.40 15.49 7.73
CA ASN A 78 -8.88 16.77 8.19
C ASN A 78 -7.82 17.37 7.24
N LEU A 79 -6.99 16.53 6.62
CA LEU A 79 -6.03 16.95 5.59
C LEU A 79 -6.76 17.43 4.33
N GLU A 80 -7.75 16.68 3.86
CA GLU A 80 -8.55 17.04 2.68
C GLU A 80 -9.35 18.33 2.87
N ASP A 81 -9.91 18.54 4.07
CA ASP A 81 -10.65 19.75 4.43
C ASP A 81 -9.75 20.97 4.67
N GLY A 82 -8.42 20.80 4.68
CA GLY A 82 -7.46 21.86 4.95
C GLY A 82 -7.57 22.40 6.38
N ALA A 83 -7.93 21.54 7.34
CA ALA A 83 -8.09 21.94 8.73
C ALA A 83 -6.77 22.50 9.30
N PRO A 84 -6.78 23.62 10.05
CA PRO A 84 -5.57 24.17 10.65
C PRO A 84 -4.89 23.16 11.57
N GLY A 85 -3.62 22.83 11.31
CA GLY A 85 -2.86 21.84 12.09
C GLY A 85 -2.96 20.40 11.60
N ALA A 86 -3.74 20.11 10.54
CA ALA A 86 -3.95 18.74 10.08
C ALA A 86 -2.66 18.02 9.65
N ALA A 87 -1.71 18.75 9.05
CA ALA A 87 -0.42 18.20 8.65
C ALA A 87 0.43 17.77 9.87
N GLU A 88 0.45 18.62 10.90
CA GLU A 88 1.11 18.33 12.17
C GLU A 88 0.43 17.17 12.91
N ASP A 89 -0.90 17.12 12.92
CA ASP A 89 -1.67 16.06 13.57
C ASP A 89 -1.49 14.71 12.87
N ALA A 90 -1.50 14.68 11.53
CA ALA A 90 -1.20 13.48 10.75
C ALA A 90 0.23 13.00 11.01
N GLN A 91 1.20 13.91 11.10
CA GLN A 91 2.57 13.56 11.46
C GLN A 91 2.67 13.05 12.91
N ALA A 92 1.93 13.64 13.85
CA ALA A 92 1.88 13.20 15.23
C ALA A 92 1.26 11.80 15.36
N LEU A 93 0.19 11.51 14.59
CA LEU A 93 -0.43 10.20 14.49
C LEU A 93 0.58 9.14 14.00
N GLU A 94 1.28 9.41 12.91
CA GLU A 94 2.32 8.52 12.37
C GLU A 94 3.48 8.28 13.33
N ASN A 95 3.98 9.35 13.96
CA ASN A 95 5.00 9.23 15.00
C ASN A 95 4.49 8.41 16.19
N GLY A 96 3.20 8.52 16.49
CA GLY A 96 2.50 7.73 17.49
C GLY A 96 2.49 6.24 17.16
N TRP A 97 2.37 5.86 15.88
CA TRP A 97 2.40 4.46 15.45
C TRP A 97 3.72 3.77 15.76
N ALA A 98 4.85 4.45 15.59
CA ALA A 98 6.16 3.89 15.96
C ALA A 98 6.23 3.52 17.46
N GLN A 99 5.50 4.24 18.32
CA GLN A 99 5.37 3.91 19.74
C GLN A 99 4.29 2.84 19.99
N LYS A 100 3.09 2.99 19.38
CA LYS A 100 1.94 2.07 19.51
C LYS A 100 2.31 0.64 19.07
N PHE A 101 3.08 0.51 17.99
CA PHE A 101 3.45 -0.76 17.39
C PHE A 101 4.85 -1.26 17.75
N LYS A 102 5.58 -0.55 18.63
CA LYS A 102 6.88 -1.01 19.16
C LYS A 102 6.79 -2.43 19.74
N ASN A 103 5.65 -2.76 20.33
CA ASN A 103 5.30 -4.12 20.69
C ASN A 103 3.94 -4.49 20.08
N VAL A 104 3.92 -4.71 18.76
CA VAL A 104 2.72 -5.14 18.03
C VAL A 104 2.07 -6.40 18.62
N TRP A 105 2.83 -7.22 19.35
CA TRP A 105 2.38 -8.44 20.02
C TRP A 105 1.86 -8.23 21.45
N ALA A 106 1.78 -6.98 21.94
CA ALA A 106 1.31 -6.68 23.29
C ALA A 106 -0.15 -7.12 23.52
N SER A 107 -0.98 -7.05 22.49
CA SER A 107 -2.36 -7.52 22.51
C SER A 107 -2.86 -7.80 21.09
N ALA A 108 -3.94 -8.57 20.97
CA ALA A 108 -4.63 -8.80 19.71
C ALA A 108 -5.14 -7.49 19.09
N LYS A 109 -5.64 -6.58 19.93
CA LYS A 109 -6.06 -5.25 19.49
C LYS A 109 -4.92 -4.42 18.93
N THR A 110 -3.75 -4.42 19.57
CA THR A 110 -2.56 -3.73 19.04
C THR A 110 -2.13 -4.30 17.70
N PHE A 111 -2.16 -5.63 17.56
CA PHE A 111 -1.88 -6.30 16.30
C PHE A 111 -2.90 -5.93 15.21
N GLY A 112 -4.19 -5.95 15.55
CA GLY A 112 -5.27 -5.52 14.68
C GLY A 112 -5.08 -4.08 14.19
N SER A 113 -4.76 -3.15 15.07
CA SER A 113 -4.46 -1.76 14.68
C SER A 113 -3.26 -1.65 13.74
N PHE A 114 -2.21 -2.45 13.92
CA PHE A 114 -1.10 -2.50 12.97
C PHE A 114 -1.57 -2.99 11.59
N ALA A 115 -2.32 -4.10 11.55
CA ALA A 115 -2.84 -4.66 10.31
C ALA A 115 -3.75 -3.67 9.58
N GLY A 116 -4.62 -2.95 10.31
CA GLY A 116 -5.46 -1.90 9.76
C GLY A 116 -4.66 -0.74 9.16
N VAL A 117 -3.61 -0.27 9.85
CA VAL A 117 -2.67 0.74 9.31
C VAL A 117 -2.01 0.29 8.02
N GLU A 118 -1.50 -0.94 7.96
CA GLU A 118 -0.84 -1.45 6.76
C GLU A 118 -1.78 -1.55 5.56
N LEU A 119 -3.03 -2.01 5.77
CA LEU A 119 -4.06 -2.08 4.72
C LEU A 119 -4.42 -0.69 4.18
N VAL A 120 -4.64 0.29 5.07
CA VAL A 120 -4.97 1.66 4.64
C VAL A 120 -3.82 2.31 3.90
N LYS A 121 -2.59 2.23 4.43
CA LYS A 121 -1.42 2.79 3.76
C LYS A 121 -1.24 2.19 2.36
N GLY A 122 -1.41 0.87 2.23
CA GLY A 122 -1.33 0.19 0.95
C GLY A 122 -2.37 0.68 -0.06
N ALA A 123 -3.64 0.79 0.37
CA ALA A 123 -4.73 1.29 -0.48
C ALA A 123 -4.51 2.75 -0.91
N LEU A 124 -4.11 3.64 0.02
CA LEU A 124 -3.81 5.04 -0.27
C LEU A 124 -2.65 5.18 -1.24
N PHE A 125 -1.57 4.42 -1.04
CA PHE A 125 -0.43 4.43 -1.95
C PHE A 125 -0.83 4.03 -3.37
N TYR A 126 -1.60 2.94 -3.52
CA TYR A 126 -2.08 2.51 -4.83
C TYR A 126 -2.99 3.54 -5.49
N ALA A 127 -3.87 4.20 -4.71
CA ALA A 127 -4.68 5.31 -5.21
C ALA A 127 -3.81 6.47 -5.72
N GLY A 128 -2.77 6.86 -4.98
CA GLY A 128 -1.81 7.88 -5.43
C GLY A 128 -1.07 7.48 -6.72
N MET A 129 -0.73 6.20 -6.87
CA MET A 129 -0.13 5.68 -8.11
C MET A 129 -1.09 5.74 -9.30
N LYS A 130 -2.39 5.48 -9.08
CA LYS A 130 -3.44 5.63 -10.10
C LYS A 130 -3.62 7.08 -10.51
N VAL A 131 -3.55 7.99 -9.56
CA VAL A 131 -3.56 9.42 -9.82
C VAL A 131 -2.36 9.85 -10.68
N LEU A 132 -1.16 9.35 -10.37
CA LEU A 132 0.02 9.54 -11.20
C LEU A 132 -0.20 9.01 -12.63
N GLN A 133 -0.83 7.84 -12.79
CA GLN A 133 -1.20 7.30 -14.11
C GLN A 133 -2.02 8.31 -14.91
N ASN A 134 -3.09 8.83 -14.31
CA ASN A 134 -4.00 9.76 -14.95
C ASN A 134 -3.29 11.07 -15.34
N ALA A 135 -2.35 11.55 -14.52
CA ALA A 135 -1.55 12.74 -14.81
C ALA A 135 -0.65 12.58 -16.06
N PHE A 136 -0.23 11.35 -16.40
CA PHE A 136 0.58 11.03 -17.59
C PHE A 136 -0.24 10.56 -18.80
N GLU A 137 -1.48 10.12 -18.60
CA GLU A 137 -2.39 9.71 -19.69
C GLU A 137 -3.17 10.88 -20.29
N LYS A 138 -3.39 11.96 -19.52
CA LYS A 138 -4.09 13.15 -20.02
C LYS A 138 -3.31 13.80 -21.17
N PRO A 139 -3.93 14.00 -22.35
CA PRO A 139 -3.34 14.82 -23.39
C PRO A 139 -3.13 16.23 -22.83
N ALA A 140 -1.93 16.80 -22.99
CA ALA A 140 -1.68 18.18 -22.60
C ALA A 140 -2.69 19.11 -23.29
N ALA A 141 -3.68 19.60 -22.54
CA ALA A 141 -4.77 20.44 -23.02
C ALA A 141 -4.31 21.87 -23.33
N SER A 142 -3.19 22.07 -24.02
CA SER A 142 -2.79 23.35 -24.61
C SER A 142 -1.44 23.23 -25.30
N SER A 143 -1.42 22.88 -26.58
CA SER A 143 -0.54 23.54 -27.54
C SER A 143 -0.95 23.09 -28.94
N GLY A 144 -1.40 24.03 -29.77
CA GLY A 144 -1.72 23.82 -31.18
C GLY A 144 -0.49 23.53 -32.04
N SER A 145 0.37 22.61 -31.61
CA SER A 145 1.51 22.12 -32.38
C SER A 145 1.25 20.69 -32.80
N SER A 146 0.59 20.55 -33.94
CA SER A 146 0.64 19.34 -34.75
C SER A 146 2.09 19.09 -35.19
N THR A 147 2.84 18.27 -34.47
CA THR A 147 3.90 17.35 -34.95
C THR A 147 4.72 16.81 -33.76
N GLY A 148 4.64 15.51 -33.51
CA GLY A 148 5.57 14.79 -32.62
C GLY A 148 5.24 14.87 -31.13
N GLY A 149 4.37 13.97 -30.64
CA GLY A 149 4.48 13.58 -29.23
C GLY A 149 5.91 13.10 -29.00
N SER A 150 6.67 13.81 -28.18
CA SER A 150 8.07 13.47 -27.94
C SER A 150 8.16 12.02 -27.43
N THR A 151 9.10 11.24 -27.97
CA THR A 151 9.35 9.86 -27.56
C THR A 151 9.57 9.73 -26.04
N THR A 152 10.09 10.79 -25.41
CA THR A 152 10.28 10.91 -23.96
C THR A 152 8.97 10.89 -23.18
N ASN A 153 7.92 11.58 -23.64
CA ASN A 153 6.61 11.55 -22.97
C ASN A 153 5.94 10.18 -23.11
N SER A 154 6.03 9.56 -24.29
CA SER A 154 5.56 8.18 -24.51
C SER A 154 6.27 7.17 -23.59
N GLN A 155 7.60 7.30 -23.44
CA GLN A 155 8.36 6.42 -22.54
C GLN A 155 7.97 6.62 -21.08
N ALA A 156 7.82 7.85 -20.61
CA ALA A 156 7.42 8.12 -19.23
C ALA A 156 6.03 7.56 -18.93
N THR A 157 5.04 7.78 -19.82
CA THR A 157 3.70 7.19 -19.68
C THR A 157 3.73 5.67 -19.66
N ASN A 158 4.50 5.03 -20.54
CA ASN A 158 4.64 3.56 -20.55
C ASN A 158 5.24 3.00 -19.26
N ILE A 159 6.22 3.69 -18.67
CA ILE A 159 6.81 3.30 -17.39
C ILE A 159 5.75 3.42 -16.28
N VAL A 160 5.04 4.56 -16.18
CA VAL A 160 4.00 4.76 -15.15
C VAL A 160 2.87 3.73 -15.26
N LEU A 161 2.44 3.40 -16.48
CA LEU A 161 1.49 2.32 -16.75
C LEU A 161 1.98 0.97 -16.24
N THR A 162 3.24 0.66 -16.50
CA THR A 162 3.89 -0.58 -16.07
C THR A 162 3.98 -0.66 -14.55
N ILE A 163 4.40 0.43 -13.91
CA ILE A 163 4.45 0.54 -12.46
C ILE A 163 3.05 0.31 -11.87
N ASN A 164 2.01 0.96 -12.38
CA ASN A 164 0.65 0.78 -11.85
C ASN A 164 0.12 -0.66 -11.99
N LYS A 165 0.41 -1.32 -13.12
CA LYS A 165 0.01 -2.71 -13.34
C LYS A 165 0.73 -3.66 -12.40
N ALA A 166 2.03 -3.48 -12.20
CA ALA A 166 2.80 -4.27 -11.25
C ALA A 166 2.36 -3.98 -9.81
N GLY A 167 2.20 -2.71 -9.45
CA GLY A 167 1.79 -2.24 -8.13
C GLY A 167 0.47 -2.84 -7.66
N GLN A 168 -0.51 -3.04 -8.55
CA GLN A 168 -1.76 -3.74 -8.21
C GLN A 168 -1.49 -5.16 -7.70
N ILE A 169 -0.66 -5.92 -8.41
CA ILE A 169 -0.33 -7.31 -8.06
C ILE A 169 0.42 -7.36 -6.73
N LEU A 170 1.37 -6.44 -6.54
CA LEU A 170 2.17 -6.36 -5.30
C LEU A 170 1.29 -6.00 -4.09
N GLN A 171 0.36 -5.06 -4.28
CA GLN A 171 -0.59 -4.63 -3.25
C GLN A 171 -1.54 -5.78 -2.88
N GLU A 172 -2.14 -6.45 -3.87
CA GLU A 172 -3.01 -7.61 -3.64
C GLU A 172 -2.28 -8.73 -2.87
N ALA A 173 -0.99 -8.93 -3.12
CA ALA A 173 -0.20 -9.90 -2.37
C ALA A 173 -0.07 -9.49 -0.89
N GLN A 174 0.32 -8.26 -0.60
CA GLN A 174 0.46 -7.77 0.78
C GLN A 174 -0.87 -7.74 1.55
N ASP A 175 -1.95 -7.31 0.89
CA ASP A 175 -3.28 -7.31 1.50
C ASP A 175 -3.71 -8.73 1.85
N SER A 176 -3.45 -9.69 0.96
CA SER A 176 -3.78 -11.09 1.23
C SER A 176 -2.99 -11.67 2.40
N TRP A 177 -1.71 -11.31 2.55
CA TRP A 177 -0.90 -11.76 3.68
C TRP A 177 -1.33 -11.09 4.99
N THR A 178 -1.59 -9.78 4.96
CA THR A 178 -2.03 -9.02 6.14
C THR A 178 -3.39 -9.49 6.65
N LYS A 179 -4.36 -9.68 5.73
CA LYS A 179 -5.67 -10.24 6.06
C LYS A 179 -5.57 -11.67 6.57
N TRP A 180 -4.73 -12.50 5.94
CA TRP A 180 -4.50 -13.86 6.42
C TRP A 180 -3.93 -13.86 7.84
N GLN A 181 -2.97 -12.98 8.17
CA GLN A 181 -2.44 -12.87 9.52
C GLN A 181 -3.50 -12.42 10.52
N ALA A 182 -4.32 -11.42 10.18
CA ALA A 182 -5.43 -11.00 11.03
C ALA A 182 -6.37 -12.17 11.36
N ALA A 183 -6.75 -12.95 10.35
CA ALA A 183 -7.63 -14.10 10.52
C ALA A 183 -7.01 -15.29 11.28
N HIS A 184 -5.68 -15.39 11.31
CA HIS A 184 -4.96 -16.52 11.94
C HIS A 184 -4.13 -16.09 13.15
N TYR A 185 -4.46 -14.95 13.76
CA TYR A 185 -3.72 -14.43 14.91
C TYR A 185 -3.72 -15.41 16.07
N ASP A 186 -4.83 -16.09 16.33
CA ASP A 186 -4.97 -17.03 17.46
C ASP A 186 -4.10 -18.28 17.29
N ASP A 187 -3.92 -18.71 16.05
CA ASP A 187 -3.10 -19.86 15.70
C ASP A 187 -1.60 -19.55 15.58
N ARG A 188 -1.18 -18.30 15.80
CA ARG A 188 0.21 -17.83 15.56
C ARG A 188 1.30 -18.72 16.15
N ALA A 189 1.06 -19.28 17.34
CA ALA A 189 2.03 -20.14 18.03
C ALA A 189 2.12 -21.55 17.44
N SER A 190 1.08 -22.00 16.74
CA SER A 190 1.00 -23.35 16.15
C SER A 190 1.89 -23.52 14.91
N TYR A 191 2.22 -22.42 14.23
CA TYR A 191 3.00 -22.44 13.00
C TYR A 191 4.51 -22.67 13.18
N GLY A 192 4.98 -22.76 14.43
CA GLY A 192 6.36 -23.06 14.75
C GLY A 192 7.27 -21.83 14.81
N SER A 193 8.57 -22.09 15.02
CA SER A 193 9.58 -21.06 15.26
C SER A 193 10.91 -21.42 14.61
N ILE A 194 11.70 -20.39 14.32
CA ILE A 194 13.10 -20.50 13.93
C ILE A 194 13.98 -20.00 15.08
N SER A 195 15.09 -20.69 15.34
CA SER A 195 16.04 -20.27 16.37
C SER A 195 17.19 -19.51 15.72
N VAL A 196 17.38 -18.24 16.10
CA VAL A 196 18.43 -17.36 15.58
C VAL A 196 19.22 -16.80 16.74
N ALA A 197 20.52 -17.10 16.79
CA ALA A 197 21.44 -16.63 17.84
C ALA A 197 20.93 -16.88 19.28
N GLY A 198 20.21 -17.98 19.51
CA GLY A 198 19.66 -18.36 20.81
C GLY A 198 18.30 -17.72 21.15
N PHE A 199 17.68 -17.03 20.19
CA PHE A 199 16.32 -16.50 20.30
C PHE A 199 15.37 -17.26 19.38
N ASP A 200 14.24 -17.71 19.92
CA ASP A 200 13.19 -18.33 19.14
C ASP A 200 12.24 -17.26 18.60
N LEU A 201 12.16 -17.17 17.28
CA LEU A 201 11.27 -16.27 16.55
C LEU A 201 10.16 -17.09 15.91
N GLN A 202 8.91 -16.76 16.20
CA GLN A 202 7.77 -17.45 15.59
C GLN A 202 7.73 -17.13 14.10
N LEU A 203 7.41 -18.11 13.25
CA LEU A 203 7.29 -17.89 11.80
C LEU A 203 6.23 -16.82 11.48
N PHE A 204 5.18 -16.75 12.30
CA PHE A 204 4.17 -15.71 12.23
C PHE A 204 4.75 -14.30 12.45
N GLN A 205 5.70 -14.14 13.38
CA GLN A 205 6.42 -12.88 13.61
C GLN A 205 7.39 -12.57 12.47
N VAL A 206 7.99 -13.58 11.84
CA VAL A 206 8.84 -13.38 10.66
C VAL A 206 8.02 -12.81 9.51
N LEU A 207 6.82 -13.35 9.25
CA LEU A 207 5.91 -12.81 8.23
C LEU A 207 5.49 -11.37 8.53
N GLN A 208 5.12 -11.08 9.78
CA GLN A 208 4.69 -9.73 10.19
C GLN A 208 5.82 -8.71 10.02
N ASN A 209 7.05 -9.06 10.40
CA ASN A 209 8.23 -8.21 10.17
C ASN A 209 8.50 -8.01 8.67
N GLY A 210 8.30 -9.05 7.86
CA GLY A 210 8.37 -8.96 6.41
C GLY A 210 7.39 -7.92 5.85
N ILE A 211 6.11 -8.01 6.25
CA ILE A 211 5.06 -7.06 5.84
C ILE A 211 5.38 -5.63 6.31
N SER A 212 5.77 -5.46 7.59
CA SER A 212 6.16 -4.14 8.11
C SER A 212 7.33 -3.54 7.34
N SER A 213 8.34 -4.35 6.97
CA SER A 213 9.46 -3.86 6.17
C SER A 213 9.04 -3.46 4.75
N LEU A 214 7.98 -4.04 4.19
CA LEU A 214 7.41 -3.63 2.91
C LEU A 214 6.67 -2.29 3.07
N GLY A 215 5.93 -2.10 4.18
CA GLY A 215 5.35 -0.81 4.55
C GLY A 215 6.40 0.31 4.61
N ASP A 216 7.53 0.07 5.28
CA ASP A 216 8.64 1.03 5.35
C ASP A 216 9.26 1.37 3.98
N GLN A 217 9.22 0.44 3.03
CA GLN A 217 9.70 0.68 1.66
C GLN A 217 8.69 1.48 0.86
N ARG A 218 7.39 1.19 1.03
CA ARG A 218 6.29 1.97 0.43
C ARG A 218 6.31 3.42 0.90
N ASP A 219 6.55 3.67 2.18
CA ASP A 219 6.67 5.02 2.72
C ASP A 219 7.79 5.83 2.03
N LYS A 220 8.87 5.16 1.57
CA LYS A 220 9.96 5.80 0.81
C LYS A 220 9.62 6.06 -0.65
N LEU A 221 8.61 5.39 -1.20
CA LEU A 221 8.15 5.60 -2.57
C LEU A 221 7.26 6.86 -2.69
N THR A 222 6.43 7.15 -1.69
CA THR A 222 5.50 8.30 -1.69
C THR A 222 6.14 9.63 -2.15
N PRO A 223 7.30 10.08 -1.63
CA PRO A 223 7.91 11.31 -2.09
C PRO A 223 8.37 11.27 -3.56
N LEU A 224 8.70 10.08 -4.10
CA LEU A 224 9.03 9.90 -5.51
C LEU A 224 7.79 9.97 -6.39
N VAL A 225 6.64 9.46 -5.93
CA VAL A 225 5.35 9.61 -6.60
C VAL A 225 4.99 11.08 -6.74
N LYS A 226 5.03 11.82 -5.62
CA LYS A 226 4.78 13.27 -5.60
C LYS A 226 5.72 14.02 -6.54
N LYS A 227 7.02 13.68 -6.52
CA LYS A 227 8.01 14.31 -7.41
C LYS A 227 7.72 14.02 -8.89
N ALA A 228 7.42 12.78 -9.24
CA ALA A 228 7.08 12.39 -10.62
C ALA A 228 5.80 13.06 -11.12
N GLN A 229 4.79 13.18 -10.25
CA GLN A 229 3.53 13.89 -10.54
C GLN A 229 3.77 15.38 -10.81
N ALA A 230 4.57 16.04 -9.96
CA ALA A 230 4.82 17.47 -10.06
C ALA A 230 5.72 17.84 -11.26
N SER A 231 6.78 17.08 -11.51
CA SER A 231 7.76 17.42 -12.56
C SER A 231 7.37 16.90 -13.94
N LYS A 232 6.63 15.78 -13.98
CA LYS A 232 6.25 15.05 -15.20
C LYS A 232 7.44 14.72 -16.12
N THR A 233 8.64 14.55 -15.55
CA THR A 233 9.86 14.26 -16.31
C THR A 233 10.17 12.77 -16.37
N LEU A 234 10.82 12.33 -17.45
CA LEU A 234 11.28 10.94 -17.59
C LEU A 234 12.30 10.55 -16.50
N ASP A 235 13.16 11.47 -16.08
CA ASP A 235 14.19 11.18 -15.06
C ASP A 235 13.56 10.89 -13.70
N ASP A 236 12.54 11.65 -13.30
CA ASP A 236 11.82 11.40 -12.05
C ASP A 236 10.97 10.13 -12.12
N VAL A 237 10.38 9.83 -13.27
CA VAL A 237 9.68 8.55 -13.51
C VAL A 237 10.65 7.36 -13.46
N LYS A 238 11.88 7.51 -13.98
CA LYS A 238 12.92 6.47 -13.88
C LYS A 238 13.44 6.29 -12.45
N ALA A 239 13.55 7.38 -11.68
CA ALA A 239 13.89 7.31 -10.27
C ALA A 239 12.82 6.54 -9.49
N LEU A 240 11.54 6.81 -9.75
CA LEU A 240 10.42 6.05 -9.20
C LEU A 240 10.48 4.58 -9.62
N LEU A 241 10.67 4.28 -10.90
CA LEU A 241 10.80 2.89 -11.41
C LEU A 241 11.93 2.13 -10.69
N THR A 242 13.08 2.77 -10.50
CA THR A 242 14.23 2.13 -9.83
C THR A 242 13.90 1.76 -8.39
N ALA A 243 13.23 2.65 -7.67
CA ALA A 243 12.80 2.37 -6.31
C ALA A 243 11.69 1.31 -6.27
N ASP A 244 10.76 1.34 -7.22
CA ASP A 244 9.67 0.35 -7.32
C ASP A 244 10.18 -1.06 -7.67
N ILE A 245 11.24 -1.17 -8.49
CA ILE A 245 11.95 -2.44 -8.73
C ILE A 245 12.52 -3.00 -7.42
N ALA A 246 13.13 -2.16 -6.58
CA ALA A 246 13.66 -2.59 -5.29
C ALA A 246 12.56 -3.07 -4.35
N TYR A 247 11.43 -2.36 -4.32
CA TYR A 247 10.24 -2.76 -3.58
C TYR A 247 9.65 -4.08 -4.09
N ALA A 248 9.41 -4.20 -5.39
CA ALA A 248 8.91 -5.43 -6.01
C ALA A 248 9.84 -6.62 -5.75
N LYS A 249 11.16 -6.40 -5.73
CA LYS A 249 12.12 -7.42 -5.34
C LYS A 249 11.92 -7.86 -3.88
N ALA A 250 11.71 -6.93 -2.95
CA ALA A 250 11.46 -7.28 -1.55
C ALA A 250 10.15 -8.08 -1.39
N VAL A 251 9.09 -7.73 -2.12
CA VAL A 251 7.84 -8.52 -2.15
C VAL A 251 8.09 -9.92 -2.71
N PHE A 252 8.89 -10.03 -3.78
CA PHE A 252 9.28 -11.32 -4.36
C PHE A 252 10.09 -12.18 -3.41
N ASP A 253 11.05 -11.58 -2.70
CA ASP A 253 11.87 -12.27 -1.70
C ASP A 253 10.99 -12.79 -0.55
N LEU A 254 10.05 -11.98 -0.06
CA LEU A 254 9.09 -12.42 0.97
C LEU A 254 8.17 -13.54 0.46
N SER A 255 7.64 -13.43 -0.75
CA SER A 255 6.85 -14.49 -1.38
C SER A 255 7.64 -15.81 -1.50
N THR A 256 8.92 -15.73 -1.86
CA THR A 256 9.82 -16.88 -1.91
C THR A 256 10.03 -17.47 -0.51
N GLN A 257 10.18 -16.62 0.50
CA GLN A 257 10.29 -17.07 1.90
C GLN A 257 9.01 -17.78 2.36
N ILE A 258 7.84 -17.22 2.07
CA ILE A 258 6.53 -17.84 2.38
C ILE A 258 6.48 -19.24 1.76
N SER A 259 6.70 -19.35 0.45
CA SER A 259 6.60 -20.62 -0.28
C SER A 259 7.59 -21.70 0.20
N SER A 260 8.77 -21.32 0.67
CA SER A 260 9.88 -22.25 0.95
C SER A 260 10.17 -22.49 2.43
N LYS A 261 9.69 -21.62 3.33
CA LYS A 261 10.01 -21.64 4.77
C LYS A 261 8.79 -21.59 5.68
N MET A 262 7.59 -21.29 5.17
CA MET A 262 6.38 -21.12 5.99
C MET A 262 5.32 -22.20 5.68
N THR A 263 5.75 -23.45 5.49
CA THR A 263 4.89 -24.55 5.04
C THR A 263 3.63 -24.73 5.90
N ALA A 264 3.76 -24.68 7.23
CA ALA A 264 2.60 -24.81 8.12
C ALA A 264 1.56 -23.68 7.92
N MET A 265 2.00 -22.48 7.57
CA MET A 265 1.12 -21.35 7.28
C MET A 265 0.50 -21.48 5.89
N THR A 266 1.27 -21.94 4.89
CA THR A 266 0.73 -22.19 3.54
C THR A 266 -0.26 -23.33 3.52
N ASP A 267 -0.05 -24.37 4.34
CA ASP A 267 -0.99 -25.48 4.53
C ASP A 267 -2.28 -25.00 5.21
N ALA A 268 -2.18 -23.96 6.05
CA ALA A 268 -3.30 -23.23 6.63
C ALA A 268 -3.84 -22.10 5.72
N GLY A 269 -3.51 -22.11 4.43
CA GLY A 269 -4.12 -21.23 3.43
C GLY A 269 -3.44 -19.89 3.20
N LEU A 270 -2.24 -19.63 3.74
CA LEU A 270 -1.46 -18.44 3.41
C LEU A 270 -1.10 -18.46 1.92
N PRO A 271 -1.57 -17.51 1.10
CA PRO A 271 -1.28 -17.51 -0.33
C PRO A 271 0.19 -17.17 -0.60
N THR A 272 0.87 -17.96 -1.43
CA THR A 272 2.28 -17.72 -1.74
C THR A 272 2.50 -16.55 -2.70
N LYS A 273 1.59 -16.36 -3.68
CA LYS A 273 1.63 -15.30 -4.71
C LYS A 273 2.91 -15.30 -5.58
N SER A 274 3.68 -16.39 -5.59
CA SER A 274 5.04 -16.39 -6.14
C SER A 274 5.10 -16.16 -7.64
N ALA A 275 4.18 -16.74 -8.41
CA ALA A 275 4.17 -16.57 -9.86
C ALA A 275 3.77 -15.14 -10.25
N GLU A 276 2.75 -14.60 -9.58
CA GLU A 276 2.20 -13.26 -9.84
C GLU A 276 3.22 -12.18 -9.48
N VAL A 277 3.82 -12.28 -8.28
CA VAL A 277 4.83 -11.32 -7.83
C VAL A 277 6.10 -11.41 -8.67
N GLN A 278 6.54 -12.60 -9.07
CA GLN A 278 7.67 -12.76 -9.99
C GLN A 278 7.40 -12.10 -11.34
N ALA A 279 6.18 -12.26 -11.88
CA ALA A 279 5.78 -11.63 -13.13
C ALA A 279 5.76 -10.10 -13.02
N ALA A 280 5.23 -9.56 -11.92
CA ALA A 280 5.24 -8.13 -11.64
C ALA A 280 6.67 -7.56 -11.56
N TYR A 281 7.55 -8.21 -10.80
CA TYR A 281 8.97 -7.82 -10.71
C TYR A 281 9.66 -7.86 -12.08
N SER A 282 9.46 -8.93 -12.85
CA SER A 282 10.05 -9.08 -14.18
C SER A 282 9.57 -7.99 -15.15
N MET A 283 8.29 -7.59 -15.04
CA MET A 283 7.69 -6.53 -15.85
C MET A 283 8.36 -5.18 -15.58
N LEU A 284 8.60 -4.85 -14.31
CA LEU A 284 9.27 -3.62 -13.90
C LEU A 284 10.74 -3.59 -14.37
N VAL A 285 11.47 -4.70 -14.19
CA VAL A 285 12.85 -4.82 -14.67
C VAL A 285 12.92 -4.64 -16.18
N ALA A 286 11.99 -5.23 -16.94
CA ALA A 286 11.93 -5.06 -18.39
C ALA A 286 11.66 -3.60 -18.81
N ALA A 287 10.88 -2.85 -18.03
CA ALA A 287 10.63 -1.42 -18.29
C ALA A 287 11.84 -0.52 -18.01
N SER A 288 12.87 -1.02 -17.30
CA SER A 288 14.11 -0.29 -17.02
C SER A 288 15.20 -0.44 -18.09
N ALA A 289 15.01 -1.37 -19.04
CA ALA A 289 15.90 -1.61 -20.17
C ALA A 289 15.69 -0.58 -21.29
#